data_AF-A0A2J7RNN7-F1
#
_entry.id   AF-A0A2J7RNN7-F1
#
_cell.length_a   1.000
_cell.length_b   1.000
_cell.length_c   1.000
_cell.angle_alpha   90.00
_cell.angle_beta   90.00
_cell.angle_gamma   90.00
#
_symmetry.space_group_name_H-M   'P 1'
#
loop_
_entity.id
_entity.type
_entity.pdbx_description
1 polymer ?
#
loop_
_entity_poly.entity_id
_entity_poly.type
_entity_poly.pdbx_seq_one_letter_code
_entity_poly.pdbx_strand_id
1 'polypeptide(L)'
;MQAIGSLAVPVLRYSFGIINWYKEEIQKLDRKTRKISTTYGQHHPRADTDCLYVPRKEGGRGLIQIEAAYMAETTNLAKYIEGTEDQLMKIVRTHQRNTSSSPNTACKHTNFLQKKAIAQNTKEKWEKKRMHGQYPRSLDDTLVDKEQTYRWLKFGGIKGETESLIVAAQDQAISTNYFKRKILKEEIGSKCRLCKEYEETIDHLTSGCPVLAKNEYIVRHDKVCMHLHYSICKEFGIEVPDNWYSHVPKSVCEHEDITVLWNQGVQTDREVLVNRPDIIIKNKQKKTCILIDVSVPLDRNVVQKEAEKKLKYKNLSIEIQRCGT
;
A
#
# COMPACT_ATOMS: atom_id res chain seq x y z
N MET A 1 -13.75 -1.12 -0.25
CA MET A 1 -13.78 -2.38 0.54
C MET A 1 -14.31 -2.20 1.95
N GLN A 2 -13.93 -1.15 2.70
CA GLN A 2 -14.39 -0.94 4.08
C GLN A 2 -15.91 -0.95 4.24
N ALA A 3 -16.65 -0.23 3.39
CA ALA A 3 -18.12 -0.20 3.43
C ALA A 3 -18.77 -1.60 3.31
N ILE A 4 -18.23 -2.50 2.49
CA ILE A 4 -18.74 -3.87 2.37
C ILE A 4 -18.55 -4.61 3.70
N GLY A 5 -17.37 -4.49 4.29
CA GLY A 5 -17.05 -5.11 5.57
C GLY A 5 -17.84 -4.55 6.75
N SER A 6 -18.20 -3.26 6.73
CA SER A 6 -18.92 -2.59 7.82
C SER A 6 -20.45 -2.61 7.67
N LEU A 7 -20.99 -2.80 6.46
CA LEU A 7 -22.43 -2.73 6.20
C LEU A 7 -23.02 -4.07 5.75
N ALA A 8 -22.38 -4.76 4.79
CA ALA A 8 -22.96 -5.98 4.22
C ALA A 8 -22.62 -7.24 5.03
N VAL A 9 -21.36 -7.37 5.47
CA VAL A 9 -20.92 -8.55 6.24
C VAL A 9 -21.66 -8.69 7.59
N PRO A 10 -21.96 -7.62 8.36
CA PRO A 10 -22.72 -7.74 9.61
C PRO A 10 -24.10 -8.38 9.46
N VAL A 11 -24.79 -8.15 8.33
CA VAL A 11 -26.09 -8.78 8.05
C VAL A 11 -25.96 -10.30 8.02
N LEU A 12 -24.89 -10.81 7.43
CA LEU A 12 -24.60 -12.25 7.41
C LEU A 12 -24.20 -12.76 8.79
N ARG A 13 -23.36 -11.99 9.51
CA ARG A 13 -22.85 -12.37 10.84
C ARG A 13 -23.95 -12.66 11.85
N TYR A 14 -25.04 -11.90 11.83
CA TYR A 14 -26.18 -12.14 12.72
C TYR A 14 -26.76 -13.56 12.56
N SER A 15 -26.72 -14.11 11.35
CA SER A 15 -27.23 -15.46 11.07
C SER A 15 -26.22 -16.59 11.34
N PHE A 16 -24.93 -16.27 11.50
CA PHE A 16 -23.88 -17.27 11.66
C PHE A 16 -23.97 -17.95 13.03
N GLY A 17 -24.06 -19.29 13.03
CA GLY A 17 -24.24 -20.08 14.25
C GLY A 17 -25.68 -20.19 14.75
N ILE A 18 -26.63 -19.52 14.07
CA ILE A 18 -28.07 -19.61 14.31
C ILE A 18 -28.75 -20.36 13.16
N ILE A 19 -28.45 -19.96 11.92
CA ILE A 19 -28.93 -20.60 10.70
C ILE A 19 -27.89 -21.63 10.23
N ASN A 20 -28.35 -22.75 9.69
CA ASN A 20 -27.52 -23.76 9.06
C ASN A 20 -26.98 -23.24 7.72
N TRP A 21 -25.75 -22.73 7.74
CA TRP A 21 -25.01 -22.35 6.54
C TRP A 21 -24.18 -23.51 6.03
N TYR A 22 -24.35 -23.88 4.77
CA TYR A 22 -23.46 -24.82 4.10
C TYR A 22 -22.21 -24.11 3.59
N LYS A 23 -21.07 -24.83 3.56
CA LYS A 23 -19.79 -24.28 3.11
C LYS A 23 -19.87 -23.77 1.67
N GLU A 24 -20.62 -24.47 0.82
CA GLU A 24 -20.83 -24.14 -0.59
C GLU A 24 -21.56 -22.80 -0.76
N GLU A 25 -22.50 -22.48 0.14
CA GLU A 25 -23.25 -21.22 0.13
C GLU A 25 -22.35 -20.04 0.49
N ILE A 26 -21.54 -20.21 1.53
CA ILE A 26 -20.53 -19.22 1.96
C ILE A 26 -19.56 -18.93 0.81
N GLN A 27 -19.03 -19.98 0.18
CA GLN A 27 -18.12 -19.85 -0.96
C GLN A 27 -18.79 -19.23 -2.20
N LYS A 28 -20.09 -19.50 -2.42
CA LYS A 28 -20.87 -18.89 -3.49
C LYS A 28 -21.06 -17.39 -3.25
N LEU A 29 -21.30 -16.98 -2.01
CA LEU A 29 -21.36 -15.56 -1.63
C LEU A 29 -20.02 -14.86 -1.89
N ASP A 30 -18.89 -15.44 -1.47
CA ASP A 30 -17.57 -14.87 -1.72
C ASP A 30 -17.28 -14.70 -3.23
N ARG A 31 -17.62 -15.73 -4.04
CA ARG A 31 -17.52 -15.64 -5.51
C ARG A 31 -18.40 -14.54 -6.10
N LYS A 32 -19.64 -14.39 -5.60
CA LYS A 32 -20.57 -13.35 -6.05
C LYS A 32 -20.05 -11.95 -5.70
N THR A 33 -19.53 -11.76 -4.49
CA THR A 33 -18.91 -10.50 -4.04
C THR A 33 -17.73 -10.12 -4.93
N ARG A 34 -16.86 -11.08 -5.28
CA ARG A 34 -15.74 -10.83 -6.20
C ARG A 34 -16.23 -10.46 -7.61
N LYS A 35 -17.21 -11.18 -8.15
CA LYS A 35 -17.80 -10.88 -9.46
C LYS A 35 -18.38 -9.46 -9.51
N ILE A 36 -19.16 -9.08 -8.50
CA ILE A 36 -19.71 -7.72 -8.36
C ILE A 36 -18.57 -6.70 -8.31
N SER A 37 -17.55 -6.94 -7.47
CA SER A 37 -16.38 -6.05 -7.37
C SER A 37 -15.68 -5.86 -8.71
N THR A 38 -15.54 -6.92 -9.51
CA THR A 38 -14.99 -6.82 -10.87
C THR A 38 -15.90 -6.05 -11.82
N THR A 39 -17.21 -6.30 -11.80
CA THR A 39 -18.18 -5.59 -12.64
C THR A 39 -18.17 -4.07 -12.39
N TYR A 40 -18.02 -3.65 -11.14
CA TYR A 40 -17.95 -2.23 -10.76
C TYR A 40 -16.52 -1.66 -10.72
N GLY A 41 -15.53 -2.34 -11.31
CA GLY A 41 -14.15 -1.86 -11.39
C GLY A 41 -13.38 -1.82 -10.06
N GLN A 42 -13.97 -2.26 -8.96
CA GLN A 42 -13.36 -2.30 -7.62
C GLN A 42 -12.26 -3.36 -7.49
N HIS A 43 -12.26 -4.36 -8.39
CA HIS A 43 -11.22 -5.39 -8.48
C HIS A 43 -10.88 -5.68 -9.93
N HIS A 44 -9.59 -5.62 -10.28
CA HIS A 44 -9.16 -5.89 -11.65
C HIS A 44 -9.32 -7.40 -11.97
N PRO A 45 -9.86 -7.79 -13.14
CA PRO A 45 -10.17 -9.20 -13.46
C PRO A 45 -8.99 -10.17 -13.39
N ARG A 46 -7.75 -9.66 -13.55
CA ARG A 46 -6.51 -10.46 -13.53
C ARG A 46 -5.67 -10.26 -12.26
N ALA A 47 -6.11 -9.38 -11.36
CA ALA A 47 -5.44 -9.18 -10.08
C ALA A 47 -5.67 -10.39 -9.16
N ASP A 48 -4.87 -10.46 -8.11
CA ASP A 48 -4.88 -11.58 -7.20
C ASP A 48 -6.10 -11.57 -6.28
N THR A 49 -6.79 -12.71 -6.17
CA THR A 49 -7.96 -12.83 -5.30
C THR A 49 -7.60 -12.94 -3.82
N ASP A 50 -6.44 -13.50 -3.48
CA ASP A 50 -6.01 -13.67 -2.09
C ASP A 50 -5.60 -12.29 -1.51
N CYS A 51 -4.91 -11.44 -2.31
CA CYS A 51 -4.61 -10.03 -1.98
C CYS A 51 -5.85 -9.22 -1.57
N LEU A 52 -7.02 -9.54 -2.13
CA LEU A 52 -8.28 -8.89 -1.78
C LEU A 52 -8.61 -9.01 -0.28
N TYR A 53 -8.28 -10.15 0.31
CA TYR A 53 -8.59 -10.51 1.70
C TYR A 53 -7.46 -10.22 2.68
N VAL A 54 -6.25 -9.98 2.18
CA VAL A 54 -5.11 -9.56 3.01
C VAL A 54 -5.41 -8.20 3.66
N PRO A 55 -5.09 -7.99 4.95
CA PRO A 55 -5.31 -6.71 5.61
C PRO A 55 -4.59 -5.54 4.93
N ARG A 56 -5.20 -4.35 4.95
CA ARG A 56 -4.59 -3.14 4.36
C ARG A 56 -3.23 -2.77 4.94
N LYS A 57 -3.03 -3.00 6.24
CA LYS A 57 -1.75 -2.79 6.93
C LYS A 57 -0.63 -3.74 6.47
N GLU A 58 -0.97 -4.77 5.69
CA GLU A 58 -0.05 -5.77 5.17
C GLU A 58 0.00 -5.76 3.63
N GLY A 59 -0.50 -4.69 3.01
CA GLY A 59 -0.45 -4.48 1.55
C GLY A 59 -1.65 -5.00 0.77
N GLY A 60 -2.62 -5.64 1.44
CA GLY A 60 -3.83 -6.13 0.79
C GLY A 60 -4.97 -5.11 0.69
N ARG A 61 -6.13 -5.54 0.18
CA ARG A 61 -7.31 -4.66 0.01
C ARG A 61 -8.24 -4.61 1.23
N GLY A 62 -8.08 -5.55 2.16
CA GLY A 62 -8.82 -5.64 3.43
C GLY A 62 -10.30 -5.96 3.30
N LEU A 63 -10.71 -6.70 2.26
CA LEU A 63 -12.05 -7.27 2.21
C LEU A 63 -12.16 -8.39 3.25
N ILE A 64 -13.29 -8.46 3.95
CA ILE A 64 -13.52 -9.55 4.91
C ILE A 64 -13.95 -10.79 4.12
N GLN A 65 -13.17 -11.87 4.23
CA GLN A 65 -13.56 -13.18 3.69
C GLN A 65 -14.74 -13.73 4.48
N ILE A 66 -15.80 -14.16 3.79
CA ILE A 66 -17.04 -14.57 4.45
C ILE A 66 -16.82 -15.86 5.24
N GLU A 67 -16.02 -16.79 4.73
CA GLU A 67 -15.62 -18.01 5.45
C GLU A 67 -14.88 -17.69 6.75
N ALA A 68 -13.95 -16.73 6.73
CA ALA A 68 -13.24 -16.30 7.92
C ALA A 68 -14.17 -15.59 8.93
N ALA A 69 -15.17 -14.84 8.45
CA ALA A 69 -16.19 -14.23 9.29
C ALA A 69 -17.10 -15.29 9.93
N TYR A 70 -17.57 -16.26 9.15
CA TYR A 70 -18.38 -17.37 9.63
C TYR A 70 -17.68 -18.14 10.75
N MET A 71 -16.44 -18.58 10.52
CA MET A 71 -15.66 -19.29 11.54
C MET A 71 -15.44 -18.44 12.79
N ALA A 72 -15.20 -17.14 12.63
CA ALA A 72 -15.02 -16.24 13.77
C ALA A 72 -16.30 -16.08 14.60
N GLU A 73 -17.45 -15.87 13.97
CA GLU A 73 -18.71 -15.67 14.69
C GLU A 73 -19.22 -16.95 15.35
N THR A 74 -19.16 -18.10 14.67
CA THR A 74 -19.54 -19.39 15.28
C THR A 74 -18.66 -19.73 16.48
N THR A 75 -17.36 -19.43 16.39
CA THR A 75 -16.43 -19.58 17.52
C THR A 75 -16.78 -18.64 18.68
N ASN A 76 -17.04 -17.36 18.39
CA ASN A 76 -17.39 -16.38 19.42
C ASN A 76 -18.70 -16.76 20.13
N LEU A 77 -19.70 -17.21 19.37
CA LEU A 77 -20.97 -17.67 19.90
C LEU A 77 -20.79 -18.90 20.80
N ALA A 78 -20.01 -19.89 20.35
CA ALA A 78 -19.71 -21.07 21.17
C ALA A 78 -19.05 -20.69 22.50
N LYS A 79 -18.03 -19.81 22.47
CA LYS A 79 -17.38 -19.30 23.69
C LYS A 79 -18.34 -18.55 24.61
N TYR A 80 -19.22 -17.74 24.04
CA TYR A 80 -20.23 -17.03 24.83
C TYR A 80 -21.19 -18.01 25.51
N ILE A 81 -21.71 -19.00 24.78
CA ILE A 81 -22.58 -20.04 25.33
C ILE A 81 -21.87 -20.85 26.41
N GLU A 82 -20.58 -21.16 26.26
CA GLU A 82 -19.80 -21.92 27.24
C GLU A 82 -19.41 -21.12 28.48
N GLY A 83 -19.10 -19.83 28.33
CA GLY A 83 -18.58 -18.97 29.41
C GLY A 83 -19.62 -18.12 30.12
N THR A 84 -20.85 -18.04 29.61
CA THR A 84 -21.91 -17.23 30.25
C THR A 84 -22.49 -17.92 31.49
N GLU A 85 -22.80 -17.12 32.51
CA GLU A 85 -23.47 -17.57 33.74
C GLU A 85 -25.00 -17.46 33.69
N ASP A 86 -25.52 -16.89 32.60
CA ASP A 86 -26.96 -16.72 32.37
C ASP A 86 -27.72 -18.06 32.42
N GLN A 87 -28.83 -18.08 33.17
CA GLN A 87 -29.60 -19.29 33.43
C GLN A 87 -30.25 -19.87 32.17
N LEU A 88 -30.76 -19.03 31.26
CA LEU A 88 -31.36 -19.48 30.01
C LEU A 88 -30.29 -20.08 29.09
N MET A 89 -29.12 -19.45 29.04
CA MET A 89 -28.00 -19.95 28.25
C MET A 89 -27.43 -21.27 28.78
N LYS A 90 -27.48 -21.53 30.10
CA LYS A 90 -27.15 -22.83 30.70
C LYS A 90 -28.11 -23.94 30.25
N ILE A 91 -29.40 -23.64 30.11
CA ILE A 91 -30.39 -24.59 29.56
C ILE A 91 -30.04 -24.90 28.10
N VAL A 92 -29.76 -23.87 27.29
CA VAL A 92 -29.34 -24.02 25.88
C VAL A 92 -28.07 -24.88 25.79
N ARG A 93 -27.06 -24.64 26.64
CA ARG A 93 -25.82 -25.42 26.70
C ARG A 93 -26.09 -26.90 26.99
N THR A 94 -26.94 -27.20 27.97
CA THR A 94 -27.30 -28.58 28.34
C THR A 94 -28.06 -29.27 27.23
N HIS A 95 -29.03 -28.58 26.61
CA HIS A 95 -29.76 -29.10 25.46
C HIS A 95 -28.83 -29.43 24.30
N GLN A 96 -27.94 -28.50 23.91
CA GLN A 96 -26.97 -28.69 22.82
C GLN A 96 -25.99 -29.84 23.05
N ARG A 97 -25.65 -30.16 24.31
CA ARG A 97 -24.79 -31.31 24.65
C ARG A 97 -25.52 -32.64 24.50
N ASN A 98 -26.83 -32.65 24.75
CA ASN A 98 -27.65 -33.87 24.75
C ASN A 98 -28.20 -34.22 23.37
N THR A 99 -28.51 -33.22 22.55
CA THR A 99 -28.78 -33.43 21.12
C THR A 99 -27.46 -33.41 20.36
N SER A 100 -27.03 -34.54 19.80
CA SER A 100 -25.91 -34.64 18.83
C SER A 100 -26.13 -33.82 17.54
N SER A 101 -27.14 -32.94 17.51
CA SER A 101 -27.73 -32.24 16.37
C SER A 101 -27.40 -30.75 16.34
N SER A 102 -26.45 -30.27 17.14
CA SER A 102 -26.01 -28.88 17.03
C SER A 102 -25.00 -28.72 15.88
N PRO A 103 -25.20 -27.75 14.96
CA PRO A 103 -24.16 -27.33 14.02
C PRO A 103 -22.88 -26.85 14.73
N ASN A 104 -23.00 -26.50 16.02
CA ASN A 104 -21.93 -25.92 16.82
C ASN A 104 -20.99 -26.96 17.48
N THR A 105 -21.26 -28.27 17.37
CA THR A 105 -20.37 -29.32 17.90
C THR A 105 -19.08 -29.49 17.07
N ALA A 106 -19.01 -28.88 15.89
CA ALA A 106 -17.78 -28.83 15.09
C ALA A 106 -16.72 -27.86 15.67
N CYS A 107 -17.10 -26.95 16.58
CA CYS A 107 -16.17 -26.01 17.19
C CYS A 107 -15.52 -26.57 18.47
N LYS A 108 -15.05 -27.83 18.43
CA LYS A 108 -14.09 -28.31 19.41
C LYS A 108 -12.72 -27.68 19.11
N HIS A 109 -12.41 -26.63 19.86
CA HIS A 109 -11.06 -26.31 20.32
C HIS A 109 -9.96 -26.16 19.23
N THR A 110 -10.01 -25.11 18.39
CA THR A 110 -8.79 -24.55 17.75
C THR A 110 -8.96 -23.04 17.53
N ASN A 111 -9.00 -22.31 18.65
CA ASN A 111 -9.39 -20.91 18.76
C ASN A 111 -8.34 -19.91 18.25
N PHE A 112 -8.77 -18.80 17.62
CA PHE A 112 -8.00 -17.58 17.23
C PHE A 112 -6.79 -17.80 16.31
N LEU A 113 -5.97 -18.80 16.61
CA LEU A 113 -4.97 -19.42 15.75
C LEU A 113 -5.55 -19.76 14.39
N GLN A 114 -6.79 -20.26 14.27
CA GLN A 114 -7.39 -20.55 12.96
C GLN A 114 -7.68 -19.30 12.13
N LYS A 115 -8.19 -18.22 12.72
CA LYS A 115 -8.42 -16.94 12.00
C LYS A 115 -7.11 -16.28 11.61
N LYS A 116 -6.14 -16.23 12.54
CA LYS A 116 -4.77 -15.77 12.24
C LYS A 116 -4.12 -16.65 11.19
N ALA A 117 -4.30 -17.98 11.25
CA ALA A 117 -3.79 -18.93 10.28
C ALA A 117 -4.45 -18.75 8.92
N ILE A 118 -5.75 -18.46 8.83
CA ILE A 118 -6.41 -18.17 7.55
C ILE A 118 -5.85 -16.89 6.94
N ALA A 119 -5.74 -15.80 7.72
CA ALA A 119 -5.18 -14.54 7.24
C ALA A 119 -3.70 -14.70 6.81
N GLN A 120 -2.90 -15.37 7.63
CA GLN A 120 -1.49 -15.66 7.39
C GLN A 120 -1.30 -16.56 6.18
N ASN A 121 -2.06 -17.65 6.08
CA ASN A 121 -2.02 -18.57 4.93
C ASN A 121 -2.47 -17.87 3.64
N THR A 122 -3.47 -16.99 3.70
CA THR A 122 -3.89 -16.18 2.53
C THR A 122 -2.77 -15.28 2.05
N LYS A 123 -2.09 -14.60 2.97
CA LYS A 123 -0.94 -13.75 2.66
C LYS A 123 0.22 -14.57 2.09
N GLU A 124 0.63 -15.64 2.75
CA GLU A 124 1.71 -16.51 2.27
C GLU A 124 1.41 -17.09 0.89
N LYS A 125 0.14 -17.44 0.62
CA LYS A 125 -0.29 -17.93 -0.69
C LYS A 125 -0.17 -16.86 -1.76
N TRP A 126 -0.53 -15.61 -1.46
CA TRP A 126 -0.30 -14.48 -2.37
C TRP A 126 1.19 -14.24 -2.59
N GLU A 127 1.97 -14.17 -1.51
CA GLU A 127 3.42 -13.95 -1.52
C GLU A 127 4.20 -15.06 -2.22
N LYS A 128 3.71 -16.30 -2.28
CA LYS A 128 4.37 -17.40 -3.01
C LYS A 128 4.08 -17.39 -4.52
N LYS A 129 3.11 -16.60 -5.00
CA LYS A 129 2.79 -16.54 -6.44
C LYS A 129 3.89 -15.86 -7.22
N ARG A 130 4.42 -16.54 -8.23
CA ARG A 130 5.56 -16.06 -9.03
C ARG A 130 5.38 -14.64 -9.59
N MET A 131 4.20 -14.29 -10.08
CA MET A 131 3.91 -12.96 -10.64
C MET A 131 3.30 -12.02 -9.58
N HIS A 132 2.10 -12.36 -9.08
CA HIS A 132 1.36 -11.51 -8.14
C HIS A 132 2.09 -11.21 -6.84
N GLY A 133 2.91 -12.14 -6.35
CA GLY A 133 3.67 -11.96 -5.11
C GLY A 133 5.01 -11.24 -5.29
N GLN A 134 5.34 -10.71 -6.48
CA GLN A 134 6.64 -10.02 -6.68
C GLN A 134 6.80 -8.82 -5.78
N TYR A 135 5.80 -7.93 -5.76
CA TYR A 135 5.81 -6.72 -4.96
C TYR A 135 5.98 -6.98 -3.45
N PRO A 136 5.16 -7.83 -2.78
CA PRO A 136 5.36 -8.08 -1.35
C PRO A 136 6.68 -8.78 -1.04
N ARG A 137 7.23 -9.61 -1.95
CA ARG A 137 8.55 -10.21 -1.78
C ARG A 137 9.72 -9.23 -1.97
N SER A 138 9.54 -8.15 -2.74
CA SER A 138 10.58 -7.14 -2.92
C SER A 138 10.70 -6.16 -1.75
N LEU A 139 9.70 -6.14 -0.85
CA LEU A 139 9.72 -5.29 0.33
C LEU A 139 10.46 -5.99 1.48
N ASP A 140 11.72 -5.62 1.68
CA ASP A 140 12.51 -6.03 2.82
C ASP A 140 12.21 -5.13 4.03
N ASP A 141 11.71 -5.72 5.13
CA ASP A 141 11.38 -5.01 6.38
C ASP A 141 12.58 -4.32 7.03
N THR A 142 13.81 -4.76 6.73
CA THR A 142 15.02 -4.15 7.27
C THR A 142 15.44 -2.89 6.51
N LEU A 143 14.92 -2.71 5.29
CA LEU A 143 15.35 -1.66 4.36
C LEU A 143 14.24 -0.66 4.06
N VAL A 144 12.97 -1.05 4.23
CA VAL A 144 11.80 -0.25 3.89
C VAL A 144 10.79 -0.28 5.04
N ASP A 145 10.28 0.88 5.41
CA ASP A 145 9.18 0.99 6.37
C ASP A 145 7.87 0.50 5.73
N LYS A 146 7.48 -0.74 6.04
CA LYS A 146 6.24 -1.34 5.50
C LYS A 146 4.98 -0.66 6.03
N GLU A 147 5.00 -0.14 7.26
CA GLU A 147 3.82 0.56 7.78
C GLU A 147 3.55 1.80 6.93
N GLN A 148 4.58 2.62 6.70
CA GLN A 148 4.51 3.81 5.85
C GLN A 148 4.16 3.46 4.40
N THR A 149 4.78 2.40 3.86
CA THR A 149 4.54 1.92 2.48
C THR A 149 3.07 1.64 2.20
N TYR A 150 2.34 1.09 3.18
CA TYR A 150 0.92 0.73 3.01
C TYR A 150 -0.07 1.80 3.47
N ARG A 151 0.38 2.96 3.97
CA ARG A 151 -0.52 4.01 4.46
C ARG A 151 -1.49 4.54 3.41
N TRP A 152 -1.09 4.57 2.13
CA TRP A 152 -1.97 5.03 1.06
C TRP A 152 -3.24 4.18 0.93
N LEU A 153 -3.20 2.89 1.27
CA LEU A 153 -4.37 2.02 1.29
C LEU A 153 -5.36 2.44 2.39
N LYS A 154 -4.92 3.09 3.46
CA LYS A 154 -5.83 3.51 4.55
C LYS A 154 -6.24 4.97 4.45
N PHE A 155 -5.32 5.84 4.05
CA PHE A 155 -5.45 7.29 4.16
C PHE A 155 -5.38 8.02 2.82
N GLY A 156 -5.13 7.32 1.71
CA GLY A 156 -4.93 7.97 0.41
C GLY A 156 -6.15 8.63 -0.19
N GLY A 157 -7.36 8.39 0.34
CA GLY A 157 -8.60 8.99 -0.16
C GLY A 157 -8.93 8.66 -1.62
N ILE A 158 -8.38 7.57 -2.15
CA ILE A 158 -8.52 7.17 -3.55
C ILE A 158 -9.81 6.37 -3.79
N LYS A 159 -10.39 6.55 -4.98
CA LYS A 159 -11.51 5.73 -5.44
C LYS A 159 -11.10 4.27 -5.57
N GLY A 160 -12.03 3.36 -5.30
CA GLY A 160 -11.72 1.93 -5.27
C GLY A 160 -11.33 1.34 -6.62
N GLU A 161 -11.75 1.98 -7.73
CA GLU A 161 -11.33 1.69 -9.10
C GLU A 161 -9.87 2.08 -9.34
N THR A 162 -9.45 3.25 -8.85
CA THR A 162 -8.05 3.68 -8.93
C THR A 162 -7.17 2.77 -8.08
N GLU A 163 -7.60 2.44 -6.86
CA GLU A 163 -6.93 1.46 -5.99
C GLU A 163 -6.80 0.10 -6.68
N SER A 164 -7.83 -0.34 -7.42
CA SER A 164 -7.81 -1.62 -8.13
C SER A 164 -6.79 -1.67 -9.26
N LEU A 165 -6.62 -0.56 -9.99
CA LEU A 165 -5.62 -0.45 -11.04
C LEU A 165 -4.19 -0.39 -10.50
N ILE A 166 -3.97 0.34 -9.40
CA ILE A 166 -2.65 0.41 -8.75
C ILE A 166 -2.26 -0.99 -8.25
N VAL A 167 -3.17 -1.68 -7.56
CA VAL A 167 -2.89 -3.04 -7.08
C VAL A 167 -2.71 -4.02 -8.24
N ALA A 168 -3.45 -3.87 -9.35
CA ALA A 168 -3.20 -4.67 -10.55
C ALA A 168 -1.80 -4.45 -11.14
N ALA A 169 -1.24 -3.25 -11.04
CA ALA A 169 0.14 -2.99 -11.43
C ALA A 169 1.12 -3.75 -10.53
N GLN A 170 0.93 -3.67 -9.20
CA GLN A 170 1.75 -4.38 -8.21
C GLN A 170 1.70 -5.90 -8.41
N ASP A 171 0.51 -6.41 -8.73
CA ASP A 171 0.24 -7.81 -9.04
C ASP A 171 0.77 -8.27 -10.41
N GLN A 172 1.43 -7.39 -11.18
CA GLN A 172 1.88 -7.65 -12.56
C GLN A 172 0.74 -8.09 -13.50
N ALA A 173 -0.48 -7.60 -13.23
CA ALA A 173 -1.72 -8.02 -13.90
C ALA A 173 -2.22 -7.03 -14.96
N ILE A 174 -1.50 -5.93 -15.20
CA ILE A 174 -1.79 -4.99 -16.30
C ILE A 174 -1.35 -5.62 -17.63
N SER A 175 -2.09 -5.29 -18.68
CA SER A 175 -1.92 -5.83 -20.03
C SER A 175 -0.70 -5.25 -20.77
N THR A 176 0.50 -5.45 -20.22
CA THR A 176 1.74 -5.12 -20.91
C THR A 176 2.07 -6.12 -22.01
N ASN A 177 2.89 -5.74 -22.98
CA ASN A 177 3.36 -6.64 -24.04
C ASN A 177 4.12 -7.85 -23.48
N TYR A 178 4.91 -7.67 -22.41
CA TYR A 178 5.55 -8.80 -21.73
C TYR A 178 4.51 -9.77 -21.17
N PHE A 179 3.49 -9.25 -20.46
CA PHE A 179 2.44 -10.07 -19.88
C PHE A 179 1.66 -10.84 -20.96
N LYS A 180 1.21 -10.15 -22.01
CA LYS A 180 0.51 -10.75 -23.16
C LYS A 180 1.33 -11.86 -23.83
N ARG A 181 2.61 -11.60 -24.13
CA ARG A 181 3.49 -12.57 -24.80
C ARG A 181 3.87 -13.74 -23.91
N LYS A 182 4.33 -13.49 -22.68
CA LYS A 182 4.94 -14.52 -21.82
C LYS A 182 3.91 -15.28 -20.99
N ILE A 183 2.83 -14.62 -20.56
CA ILE A 183 1.79 -15.19 -19.70
C ILE A 183 0.57 -15.62 -20.51
N LEU A 184 0.00 -14.74 -21.33
CA LEU A 184 -1.18 -15.06 -22.15
C LEU A 184 -0.84 -15.84 -23.43
N LYS A 185 0.46 -16.01 -23.75
CA LYS A 185 0.96 -16.71 -24.95
C LYS A 185 0.42 -16.14 -26.26
N GLU A 186 0.12 -14.85 -26.28
CA GLU A 186 -0.31 -14.16 -27.50
C GLU A 186 0.85 -14.07 -28.51
N GLU A 187 0.50 -14.09 -29.80
CA GLU A 187 1.44 -13.98 -30.93
C GLU A 187 1.88 -12.53 -31.19
N ILE A 188 2.45 -11.89 -30.18
CA ILE A 188 2.95 -10.52 -30.26
C ILE A 188 4.40 -10.40 -29.77
N GLY A 189 5.08 -9.31 -30.13
CA GLY A 189 6.37 -8.97 -29.51
C GLY A 189 6.22 -8.58 -28.04
N SER A 190 7.17 -8.94 -27.19
CA SER A 190 7.19 -8.57 -25.76
C SER A 190 7.84 -7.21 -25.46
N LYS A 191 8.39 -6.56 -26.49
CA LYS A 191 9.07 -5.27 -26.38
C LYS A 191 8.11 -4.14 -26.02
N CYS A 192 8.64 -3.17 -25.29
CA CYS A 192 7.98 -1.94 -24.90
C CYS A 192 7.42 -1.21 -26.11
N ARG A 193 6.14 -0.85 -26.05
CA ARG A 193 5.45 -0.11 -27.11
C ARG A 193 6.06 1.26 -27.37
N LEU A 194 6.72 1.85 -26.36
CA LEU A 194 7.28 3.18 -26.41
C LEU A 194 8.73 3.17 -26.90
N CYS A 195 9.64 2.52 -26.16
CA CYS A 195 11.06 2.53 -26.50
C CYS A 195 11.47 1.46 -27.52
N LYS A 196 10.64 0.42 -27.73
CA LYS A 196 10.89 -0.71 -28.64
C LYS A 196 12.13 -1.58 -28.33
N GLU A 197 12.95 -1.22 -27.35
CA GLU A 197 14.24 -1.88 -27.04
C GLU A 197 14.13 -2.94 -25.94
N TYR A 198 13.49 -2.58 -24.82
CA TYR A 198 13.41 -3.42 -23.63
C TYR A 198 12.08 -4.16 -23.52
N GLU A 199 12.01 -5.19 -22.67
CA GLU A 199 10.76 -5.89 -22.37
C GLU A 199 9.75 -4.94 -21.69
N GLU A 200 8.48 -5.00 -22.09
CA GLU A 200 7.44 -4.17 -21.48
C GLU A 200 6.96 -4.75 -20.15
N THR A 201 7.77 -4.67 -19.10
CA THR A 201 7.35 -5.03 -17.73
C THR A 201 6.77 -3.83 -16.99
N ILE A 202 6.13 -4.06 -15.85
CA ILE A 202 5.70 -2.96 -14.97
C ILE A 202 6.90 -2.14 -14.52
N ASP A 203 7.97 -2.80 -14.04
CA ASP A 203 9.23 -2.14 -13.65
C ASP A 203 9.80 -1.24 -14.77
N HIS A 204 9.77 -1.73 -16.01
CA HIS A 204 10.23 -0.95 -17.15
C HIS A 204 9.34 0.28 -17.38
N LEU A 205 8.02 0.14 -17.33
CA LEU A 205 7.12 1.27 -17.50
C LEU A 205 7.19 2.28 -16.35
N THR A 206 7.38 1.82 -15.11
CA THR A 206 7.35 2.71 -13.94
C THR A 206 8.66 3.44 -13.71
N SER A 207 9.81 2.86 -14.05
CA SER A 207 11.12 3.43 -13.72
C SER A 207 12.26 3.09 -14.70
N GLY A 208 12.01 2.35 -15.78
CA GLY A 208 13.07 1.84 -16.67
C GLY A 208 13.02 2.32 -18.13
N CYS A 209 11.96 3.01 -18.55
CA CYS A 209 11.76 3.38 -19.94
C CYS A 209 12.43 4.73 -20.24
N PRO A 210 13.44 4.79 -21.14
CA PRO A 210 14.14 6.04 -21.44
C PRO A 210 13.24 7.09 -22.10
N VAL A 211 12.16 6.67 -22.76
CA VAL A 211 11.16 7.57 -23.34
C VAL A 211 10.33 8.24 -22.23
N LEU A 212 9.89 7.47 -21.22
CA LEU A 212 9.11 7.99 -20.09
C LEU A 212 9.99 8.79 -19.11
N ALA A 213 11.27 8.45 -19.01
CA ALA A 213 12.22 9.12 -18.13
C ALA A 213 12.40 10.61 -18.44
N LYS A 214 12.27 11.00 -19.71
CA LYS A 214 12.47 12.39 -20.14
C LYS A 214 11.35 13.33 -19.69
N ASN A 215 10.14 12.81 -19.42
CA ASN A 215 8.96 13.62 -19.09
C ASN A 215 8.22 13.06 -17.86
N GLU A 216 7.57 11.91 -17.98
CA GLU A 216 6.67 11.35 -16.96
C GLU A 216 7.35 11.11 -15.61
N TYR A 217 8.62 10.67 -15.61
CA TYR A 217 9.35 10.42 -14.37
C TYR A 217 9.75 11.73 -13.69
N ILE A 218 10.08 12.77 -14.45
CA ILE A 218 10.35 14.13 -13.94
C ILE A 218 9.08 14.72 -13.33
N VAL A 219 7.95 14.63 -14.02
CA VAL A 219 6.66 15.11 -13.49
C VAL A 219 6.30 14.41 -12.18
N ARG A 220 6.52 13.09 -12.09
CA ARG A 220 6.28 12.33 -10.85
C ARG A 220 7.19 12.80 -9.72
N HIS A 221 8.48 12.96 -10.00
CA HIS A 221 9.46 13.48 -9.06
C HIS A 221 9.05 14.86 -8.54
N ASP A 222 8.77 15.79 -9.45
CA ASP A 222 8.46 17.17 -9.12
C ASP A 222 7.15 17.30 -8.34
N LYS A 223 6.15 16.43 -8.60
CA LYS A 223 4.94 16.35 -7.79
C LYS A 223 5.22 15.98 -6.34
N VAL A 224 6.16 15.06 -6.09
CA VAL A 224 6.58 14.68 -4.73
C VAL A 224 7.30 15.84 -4.07
N CYS A 225 8.28 16.44 -4.75
CA CYS A 225 9.00 17.60 -4.24
C CYS A 225 8.05 18.76 -3.93
N MET A 226 7.09 19.05 -4.81
CA MET A 226 6.11 20.13 -4.66
C MET A 226 5.26 19.92 -3.40
N HIS A 227 4.80 18.68 -3.16
CA HIS A 227 4.04 18.35 -1.96
C HIS A 227 4.88 18.48 -0.68
N LEU A 228 6.17 18.09 -0.72
CA LEU A 228 7.10 18.31 0.39
C LEU A 228 7.29 19.80 0.66
N HIS A 229 7.58 20.60 -0.37
CA HIS A 229 7.74 22.04 -0.22
C HIS A 229 6.48 22.70 0.33
N TYR A 230 5.29 22.33 -0.16
CA TYR A 230 4.02 22.81 0.39
C TYR A 230 3.91 22.53 1.90
N SER A 231 4.19 21.29 2.29
CA SER A 231 4.07 20.84 3.69
C SER A 231 5.10 21.53 4.59
N ILE A 232 6.33 21.70 4.11
CA ILE A 232 7.42 22.41 4.81
C ILE A 232 7.04 23.89 5.00
N CYS A 233 6.59 24.57 3.94
CA CYS A 233 6.19 25.97 4.05
C CYS A 233 5.04 26.15 5.03
N LYS A 234 4.03 25.28 4.96
CA LYS A 234 2.89 25.33 5.87
C LYS A 234 3.30 25.16 7.34
N GLU A 235 4.20 24.23 7.62
CA GLU A 235 4.73 23.98 8.98
C GLU A 235 5.48 25.20 9.53
N PHE A 236 6.22 25.92 8.68
CA PHE A 236 6.97 27.11 9.07
C PHE A 236 6.18 28.43 8.99
N GLY A 237 4.86 28.38 8.79
CA GLY A 237 4.02 29.57 8.71
C GLY A 237 4.22 30.40 7.43
N ILE A 238 4.92 29.87 6.43
CA ILE A 238 5.04 30.51 5.11
C ILE A 238 3.71 30.36 4.37
N GLU A 239 3.24 31.45 3.78
CA GLU A 239 1.98 31.48 3.04
C GLU A 239 1.96 30.44 1.91
N VAL A 240 0.90 29.62 1.91
CA VAL A 240 0.62 28.58 0.92
C VAL A 240 -0.87 28.62 0.57
N PRO A 241 -1.28 28.14 -0.61
CA PRO A 241 -2.71 28.03 -0.94
C PRO A 241 -3.43 27.02 -0.02
N ASP A 242 -4.75 27.07 0.02
CA ASP A 242 -5.57 26.13 0.83
C ASP A 242 -5.30 24.66 0.47
N ASN A 243 -5.01 24.41 -0.81
CA ASN A 243 -4.89 23.09 -1.38
C ASN A 243 -3.48 22.84 -1.93
N TRP A 244 -2.85 21.75 -1.48
CA TRP A 244 -1.48 21.38 -1.88
C TRP A 244 -1.30 21.22 -3.40
N TYR A 245 -2.33 20.81 -4.13
CA TYR A 245 -2.26 20.57 -5.57
C TYR A 245 -2.27 21.86 -6.41
N SER A 246 -2.55 23.01 -5.78
CA SER A 246 -2.44 24.34 -6.39
C SER A 246 -1.13 25.04 -6.04
N HIS A 247 -0.27 24.40 -5.24
CA HIS A 247 0.99 24.95 -4.79
C HIS A 247 1.99 25.07 -5.94
N VAL A 248 2.61 26.24 -6.08
CA VAL A 248 3.72 26.47 -7.00
C VAL A 248 4.93 26.87 -6.16
N PRO A 249 5.97 26.01 -6.06
CA PRO A 249 7.15 26.31 -5.26
C PRO A 249 7.87 27.57 -5.75
N LYS A 250 8.07 28.54 -4.86
CA LYS A 250 8.91 29.71 -5.15
C LYS A 250 10.37 29.33 -4.92
N SER A 251 11.26 29.88 -5.74
CA SER A 251 12.71 29.65 -5.63
C SER A 251 13.27 29.89 -4.22
N VAL A 252 12.75 30.91 -3.54
CA VAL A 252 13.10 31.28 -2.17
C VAL A 252 11.82 31.65 -1.44
N CYS A 253 11.61 31.09 -0.26
CA CYS A 253 10.58 31.50 0.69
C CYS A 253 11.25 31.83 2.02
N GLU A 254 10.88 32.94 2.64
CA GLU A 254 11.41 33.34 3.95
C GLU A 254 10.28 33.70 4.89
N HIS A 255 10.41 33.29 6.14
CA HIS A 255 9.55 33.69 7.24
C HIS A 255 10.37 33.66 8.53
N GLU A 256 10.48 34.81 9.20
CA GLU A 256 11.31 34.99 10.40
C GLU A 256 12.77 34.50 10.18
N ASP A 257 13.20 33.50 10.95
CA ASP A 257 14.53 32.91 10.91
C ASP A 257 14.64 31.71 9.94
N ILE A 258 13.57 31.39 9.20
CA ILE A 258 13.51 30.27 8.27
C ILE A 258 13.63 30.75 6.83
N THR A 259 14.57 30.17 6.09
CA THR A 259 14.66 30.29 4.64
C THR A 259 14.51 28.91 4.00
N VAL A 260 13.53 28.74 3.12
CA VAL A 260 13.32 27.53 2.31
C VAL A 260 13.73 27.84 0.87
N LEU A 261 14.68 27.09 0.33
CA LEU A 261 15.15 27.22 -1.05
C LEU A 261 14.66 26.04 -1.88
N TRP A 262 14.07 26.32 -3.04
CA TRP A 262 13.61 25.32 -4.01
C TRP A 262 14.52 25.30 -5.23
N ASN A 263 15.12 24.15 -5.54
CA ASN A 263 16.01 23.98 -6.69
C ASN A 263 17.02 25.12 -6.80
N GLN A 264 17.64 25.54 -5.69
CA GLN A 264 18.68 26.57 -5.69
C GLN A 264 20.06 25.97 -5.46
N GLY A 265 21.03 26.42 -6.25
CA GLY A 265 22.42 26.08 -6.03
C GLY A 265 22.97 26.88 -4.83
N VAL A 266 23.78 26.23 -4.00
CA VAL A 266 24.51 26.91 -2.93
C VAL A 266 25.88 27.31 -3.45
N GLN A 267 26.22 28.57 -3.27
CA GLN A 267 27.58 29.06 -3.50
C GLN A 267 28.44 28.70 -2.29
N THR A 268 29.59 28.09 -2.53
CA THR A 268 30.55 27.63 -1.52
C THR A 268 31.93 28.16 -1.86
N ASP A 269 32.79 28.36 -0.87
CA ASP A 269 34.14 28.91 -1.07
C ASP A 269 35.00 28.03 -1.98
N ARG A 270 34.81 26.71 -1.89
CA ARG A 270 35.37 25.74 -2.83
C ARG A 270 34.32 25.32 -3.84
N GLU A 271 34.74 25.05 -5.06
CA GLU A 271 33.84 24.52 -6.09
C GLU A 271 33.32 23.14 -5.70
N VAL A 272 31.99 22.99 -5.66
CA VAL A 272 31.31 21.71 -5.47
C VAL A 272 30.45 21.44 -6.70
N LEU A 273 30.80 20.40 -7.47
CA LEU A 273 30.13 20.03 -8.72
C LEU A 273 28.62 19.77 -8.55
N VAL A 274 28.23 19.25 -7.37
CA VAL A 274 26.83 19.01 -7.03
C VAL A 274 26.44 19.90 -5.86
N ASN A 275 25.91 21.09 -6.17
CA ASN A 275 25.55 22.09 -5.17
C ASN A 275 24.05 22.42 -5.13
N ARG A 276 23.21 21.66 -5.85
CA ARG A 276 21.77 21.94 -6.01
C ARG A 276 20.92 20.74 -5.54
N PRO A 277 20.58 20.66 -4.24
CA PRO A 277 19.51 19.79 -3.74
C PRO A 277 18.13 20.27 -4.22
N ASP A 278 17.12 19.42 -4.09
CA ASP A 278 15.75 19.78 -4.46
C ASP A 278 15.17 20.83 -3.51
N ILE A 279 15.38 20.66 -2.20
CA ILE A 279 14.94 21.59 -1.16
C ILE A 279 16.06 21.80 -0.14
N ILE A 280 16.27 23.05 0.28
CA ILE A 280 17.15 23.40 1.40
C ILE A 280 16.32 24.16 2.43
N ILE A 281 16.48 23.82 3.70
CA ILE A 281 15.87 24.56 4.82
C ILE A 281 17.00 25.11 5.68
N LYS A 282 17.06 26.43 5.82
CA LYS A 282 17.99 27.12 6.73
C LYS A 282 17.21 27.67 7.90
N ASN A 283 17.68 27.41 9.11
CA ASN A 283 17.16 27.99 10.34
C ASN A 283 18.26 28.80 11.02
N LYS A 284 18.14 30.14 10.96
CA LYS A 284 19.14 31.09 11.48
C LYS A 284 19.24 31.01 13.01
N GLN A 285 18.10 30.84 13.70
CA GLN A 285 18.05 30.77 15.15
C GLN A 285 18.77 29.52 15.70
N LYS A 286 18.50 28.35 15.09
CA LYS A 286 19.11 27.07 15.47
C LYS A 286 20.47 26.82 14.83
N LYS A 287 20.88 27.66 13.88
CA LYS A 287 22.09 27.48 13.04
C LYS A 287 22.12 26.10 12.40
N THR A 288 21.00 25.70 11.80
CA THR A 288 20.86 24.40 11.13
C THR A 288 20.52 24.58 9.66
N CYS A 289 21.08 23.69 8.84
CA CYS A 289 20.80 23.59 7.42
C CYS A 289 20.45 22.15 7.07
N ILE A 290 19.27 21.93 6.51
CA ILE A 290 18.78 20.61 6.10
C ILE A 290 18.74 20.57 4.57
N LEU A 291 19.42 19.58 4.00
CA LEU A 291 19.39 19.30 2.56
C LEU A 291 18.42 18.14 2.34
N ILE A 292 17.43 18.36 1.48
CA ILE A 292 16.46 17.34 1.09
C ILE A 292 16.58 17.14 -0.42
N ASP A 293 16.77 15.90 -0.79
CA ASP A 293 16.84 15.47 -2.18
C ASP A 293 16.01 14.20 -2.34
N VAL A 294 15.19 14.18 -3.38
CA VAL A 294 14.13 13.20 -3.60
C VAL A 294 14.57 12.22 -4.69
N SER A 295 14.10 10.99 -4.55
CA SER A 295 14.24 9.96 -5.57
C SER A 295 12.99 9.10 -5.62
N VAL A 296 12.61 8.66 -6.81
CA VAL A 296 11.48 7.75 -7.02
C VAL A 296 11.98 6.50 -7.77
N PRO A 297 12.79 5.64 -7.11
CA PRO A 297 13.35 4.45 -7.74
C PRO A 297 12.36 3.28 -7.74
N LEU A 298 12.75 2.15 -8.34
CA LEU A 298 12.10 0.86 -8.09
C LEU A 298 12.35 0.42 -6.65
N ASP A 299 11.42 -0.36 -6.09
CA ASP A 299 11.46 -0.83 -4.69
C ASP A 299 12.82 -1.47 -4.32
N ARG A 300 13.34 -2.36 -5.17
CA ARG A 300 14.63 -3.04 -4.95
C ARG A 300 15.87 -2.12 -5.01
N ASN A 301 15.72 -0.90 -5.52
CA ASN A 301 16.82 0.05 -5.71
C ASN A 301 16.83 1.17 -4.66
N VAL A 302 15.87 1.20 -3.73
CA VAL A 302 15.71 2.28 -2.74
C VAL A 302 17.00 2.51 -1.94
N VAL A 303 17.57 1.45 -1.36
CA VAL A 303 18.78 1.55 -0.51
C VAL A 303 19.99 2.02 -1.31
N GLN A 304 20.20 1.45 -2.50
CA GLN A 304 21.30 1.85 -3.36
C GLN A 304 21.16 3.34 -3.73
N LYS A 305 19.96 3.78 -4.10
CA LYS A 305 19.70 5.17 -4.51
C LYS A 305 19.84 6.15 -3.35
N GLU A 306 19.42 5.77 -2.15
CA GLU A 306 19.63 6.57 -0.95
C GLU A 306 21.12 6.75 -0.67
N ALA A 307 21.91 5.67 -0.71
CA ALA A 307 23.35 5.73 -0.50
C ALA A 307 24.06 6.57 -1.58
N GLU A 308 23.68 6.40 -2.86
CA GLU A 308 24.19 7.20 -3.98
C GLU A 308 23.93 8.70 -3.76
N LYS A 309 22.71 9.10 -3.39
CA LYS A 309 22.35 10.51 -3.15
C LYS A 309 23.06 11.08 -1.91
N LYS A 310 23.14 10.33 -0.80
CA LYS A 310 23.90 10.75 0.39
C LYS A 310 25.37 11.00 0.06
N LEU A 311 25.99 10.12 -0.72
CA LEU A 311 27.37 10.28 -1.16
C LEU A 311 27.51 11.48 -2.11
N LYS A 312 26.57 11.64 -3.05
CA LYS A 312 26.55 12.74 -4.03
C LYS A 312 26.58 14.13 -3.37
N TYR A 313 25.84 14.32 -2.27
CA TYR A 313 25.76 15.61 -1.57
C TYR A 313 26.71 15.74 -0.35
N LYS A 314 27.57 14.75 -0.10
CA LYS A 314 28.49 14.75 1.06
C LYS A 314 29.47 15.93 1.04
N ASN A 315 30.01 16.28 -0.11
CA ASN A 315 30.94 17.42 -0.20
C ASN A 315 30.22 18.75 0.06
N LEU A 316 28.99 18.88 -0.43
CA LEU A 316 28.16 20.06 -0.19
C LEU A 316 27.86 20.23 1.30
N SER A 317 27.51 19.15 2.01
CA SER A 317 27.23 19.23 3.45
C SER A 317 28.45 19.66 4.26
N ILE A 318 29.65 19.20 3.90
CA ILE A 318 30.91 19.59 4.55
C ILE A 318 31.18 21.08 4.33
N GLU A 319 31.01 21.60 3.12
CA GLU A 319 31.27 23.02 2.82
C GLU A 319 30.26 23.93 3.51
N ILE A 320 28.96 23.57 3.54
CA ILE A 320 27.94 24.33 4.28
C ILE A 320 28.27 24.42 5.78
N GLN A 321 28.77 23.33 6.39
CA GLN A 321 29.19 23.32 7.78
C GLN A 321 30.38 24.26 8.05
N ARG A 322 31.25 24.47 7.07
CA ARG A 322 32.42 25.37 7.19
C ARG A 322 32.04 26.84 7.06
N CYS A 323 31.08 27.17 6.20
CA CYS A 323 30.65 28.55 5.96
C CYS A 323 29.86 29.16 7.14
N GLY A 324 29.62 28.43 8.23
CA GLY A 324 29.04 28.96 9.46
C GLY A 324 27.58 29.43 9.35
N THR A 325 26.83 28.91 8.36
CA THR A 325 25.41 29.22 8.14
C THR A 325 24.47 28.42 9.04
#